data_AF-A0A7X5CUT9-F1
#
_entry.id   AF-A0A7X5CUT9-F1
#
_cell.length_a   1.000
_cell.length_b   1.000
_cell.length_c   1.000
_cell.angle_alpha   90.00
_cell.angle_beta   90.00
_cell.angle_gamma   90.00
#
_symmetry.space_group_name_H-M   'P 1'
#
loop_
_entity.id
_entity.type
_entity.pdbx_description
1 polymer ?
#
loop_
_entity_poly.entity_id
_entity_poly.type
_entity_poly.pdbx_seq_one_letter_code
_entity_poly.pdbx_strand_id
1 'polypeptide(L)'
;MNNENYLDLLKKYRMKKNPKAPYKVFPDNVMNKLVEKKPKTLAALACIEGFPKDGQRMLKYGEDIIKIFQVDCNVDSMDAF
;
A
#
# COMPACT_ATOMS: atom_id res chain seq x y z
N MET A 1 -4.45 3.43 -14.71
CA MET A 1 -3.30 3.84 -13.88
C MET A 1 -2.05 3.05 -14.29
N ASN A 2 -0.89 3.72 -14.36
CA ASN A 2 0.41 3.07 -14.64
C ASN A 2 1.20 2.86 -13.35
N ASN A 3 2.25 2.02 -13.37
CA ASN A 3 3.05 1.69 -12.19
C ASN A 3 3.64 2.92 -11.46
N GLU A 4 3.98 3.98 -12.20
CA GLU A 4 4.47 5.25 -11.65
C GLU A 4 3.45 5.96 -10.76
N ASN A 5 2.15 5.81 -11.03
CA ASN A 5 1.08 6.41 -10.24
C ASN A 5 0.95 5.73 -8.86
N TYR A 6 0.96 4.39 -8.79
CA TYR A 6 0.92 3.69 -7.50
C TYR A 6 2.15 3.97 -6.65
N LEU A 7 3.32 4.13 -7.26
CA LEU A 7 4.53 4.45 -6.53
C LEU A 7 4.39 5.79 -5.80
N ASP A 8 3.84 6.82 -6.48
CA ASP A 8 3.56 8.12 -5.86
C ASP A 8 2.51 8.02 -4.74
N LEU A 9 1.42 7.29 -4.97
CA LEU A 9 0.38 7.05 -3.95
C LEU A 9 0.94 6.37 -2.69
N LEU A 10 1.76 5.32 -2.85
CA LEU A 10 2.37 4.61 -1.73
C LEU A 10 3.41 5.47 -0.99
N LYS A 11 4.16 6.33 -1.70
CA LYS A 11 5.06 7.31 -1.08
C LYS A 11 4.29 8.32 -0.25
N LYS A 12 3.23 8.92 -0.82
CA LYS A 12 2.32 9.83 -0.11
C LYS A 12 1.71 9.16 1.13
N TYR A 13 1.25 7.92 0.99
CA TYR A 13 0.71 7.13 2.10
C TYR A 13 1.74 6.95 3.23
N ARG A 14 2.98 6.54 2.91
CA ARG A 14 4.06 6.40 3.91
C ARG A 14 4.35 7.71 4.62
N MET A 15 4.44 8.82 3.87
CA MET A 15 4.66 10.15 4.42
C MET A 15 3.54 10.53 5.38
N LYS A 16 2.27 10.26 5.03
CA LYS A 16 1.13 10.56 5.89
C LYS A 16 1.13 9.73 7.18
N LYS A 17 1.45 8.43 7.09
CA LYS A 17 1.42 7.52 8.24
C LYS A 17 2.63 7.70 9.17
N ASN A 18 3.78 8.10 8.66
CA ASN A 18 4.95 8.41 9.48
C ASN A 18 5.85 9.46 8.81
N PRO A 19 5.55 10.77 8.98
CA PRO A 19 6.30 11.84 8.33
C PRO A 19 7.78 11.88 8.69
N LYS A 20 8.14 11.47 9.92
CA LYS A 20 9.52 11.52 10.43
C LYS A 20 10.36 10.32 9.98
N ALA A 21 9.74 9.16 9.77
CA ALA A 21 10.42 7.96 9.31
C ALA A 21 9.52 7.10 8.40
N PRO A 22 9.23 7.56 7.17
CA PRO A 22 8.28 6.90 6.27
C PRO A 22 8.65 5.44 5.97
N TYR A 23 9.95 5.13 5.90
CA TYR A 23 10.47 3.78 5.66
C TYR A 23 10.18 2.77 6.75
N LYS A 24 9.78 3.22 7.95
CA LYS A 24 9.34 2.32 9.03
C LYS A 24 7.93 1.76 8.79
N VAL A 25 7.11 2.44 7.99
CA VAL A 25 5.78 1.92 7.59
C VAL A 25 5.98 0.65 6.77
N PHE A 26 6.75 0.74 5.68
CA PHE A 26 7.38 -0.39 4.99
C PHE A 26 8.57 0.10 4.15
N PRO A 27 9.63 -0.71 3.97
CA PRO A 27 10.80 -0.34 3.19
C PRO A 27 10.53 -0.34 1.67
N ASP A 28 11.47 0.21 0.89
CA ASP A 28 11.31 0.43 -0.55
C ASP A 28 11.21 -0.89 -1.35
N ASN A 29 11.92 -1.93 -0.92
CA ASN A 29 11.80 -3.26 -1.53
C ASN A 29 10.37 -3.83 -1.40
N VAL A 30 9.69 -3.57 -0.28
CA VAL A 30 8.28 -3.95 -0.09
C VAL A 30 7.38 -3.08 -0.96
N MET A 31 7.66 -1.78 -1.09
CA MET A 31 6.92 -0.90 -1.99
C MET A 31 6.97 -1.37 -3.45
N ASN A 32 8.16 -1.76 -3.93
CA ASN A 32 8.33 -2.28 -5.29
C ASN A 32 7.51 -3.55 -5.50
N LYS A 33 7.51 -4.47 -4.52
CA LYS A 33 6.67 -5.68 -4.54
C LYS A 33 5.18 -5.35 -4.56
N LEU A 34 4.73 -4.33 -3.81
CA LEU A 34 3.35 -3.87 -3.83
C LEU A 34 2.93 -3.37 -5.22
N VAL A 35 3.78 -2.55 -5.85
CA VAL A 35 3.51 -2.02 -7.21
C VAL A 35 3.52 -3.13 -8.27
N GLU A 36 4.40 -4.13 -8.12
CA GLU A 36 4.48 -5.28 -9.01
C GLU A 36 3.24 -6.18 -8.88
N LYS A 37 2.84 -6.52 -7.64
CA LYS A 37 1.77 -7.48 -7.37
C LYS A 37 0.36 -6.87 -7.32
N LYS A 38 0.25 -5.56 -7.09
CA LYS A 38 -1.01 -4.80 -7.01
C LYS A 38 -2.10 -5.52 -6.20
N PRO A 39 -1.83 -5.86 -4.92
CA PRO A 39 -2.76 -6.68 -4.13
C PRO A 39 -4.09 -5.95 -3.90
N LYS A 40 -5.20 -6.55 -4.36
CA LYS A 40 -6.56 -6.01 -4.17
C LYS A 40 -7.33 -6.67 -3.02
N THR A 41 -6.72 -7.59 -2.29
CA THR A 41 -7.32 -8.28 -1.13
C THR A 41 -6.28 -8.50 -0.04
N LEU A 42 -6.71 -8.62 1.21
CA LEU A 42 -5.80 -8.93 2.33
C LEU A 42 -5.07 -10.26 2.13
N ALA A 43 -5.73 -11.25 1.52
CA ALA A 43 -5.11 -12.54 1.21
C ALA A 43 -3.98 -12.39 0.17
N ALA A 44 -4.19 -11.60 -0.88
CA ALA A 44 -3.14 -11.32 -1.86
C ALA A 44 -1.99 -10.51 -1.25
N LEU A 45 -2.30 -9.54 -0.38
CA LEU A 45 -1.31 -8.77 0.37
C LEU A 45 -0.49 -9.66 1.31
N ALA A 46 -1.12 -10.68 1.92
CA ALA A 46 -0.48 -11.62 2.83
C ALA A 46 0.65 -12.44 2.20
N CYS A 47 0.61 -12.61 0.87
CA CYS A 47 1.64 -13.31 0.10
C CYS A 47 2.89 -12.45 -0.17
N ILE A 48 2.86 -11.16 0.16
CA ILE A 48 3.98 -10.24 -0.07
C ILE A 48 4.88 -10.24 1.17
N GLU A 49 6.14 -10.62 0.97
CA GLU A 49 7.16 -10.53 2.02
C GLU A 49 7.22 -9.10 2.59
N GLY A 50 7.01 -8.97 3.90
CA GLY A 50 6.86 -7.69 4.60
C GLY A 50 5.43 -7.41 5.10
N PHE A 51 4.43 -8.14 4.59
CA PHE A 51 3.03 -8.10 5.02
C PHE A 51 2.51 -9.52 5.35
N PRO A 52 3.10 -10.26 6.30
CA PRO A 52 2.54 -11.56 6.68
C PRO A 52 1.13 -11.39 7.25
N LYS A 53 0.28 -12.39 7.06
CA LYS A 53 -1.15 -12.38 7.47
C LYS A 53 -1.38 -11.89 8.89
N ASP A 54 -0.56 -12.34 9.84
CA ASP A 54 -0.69 -12.01 11.27
C ASP A 54 0.32 -10.94 11.73
N GLY A 55 0.91 -10.22 10.77
CA GLY A 55 1.92 -9.19 11.04
C GLY A 55 1.34 -7.85 11.48
N GLN A 56 2.08 -7.10 12.29
CA GLN A 56 1.67 -5.76 12.73
C GLN A 56 1.39 -4.80 11.55
N ARG A 57 2.11 -4.93 10.43
CA ARG A 57 1.87 -4.10 9.23
C ARG A 57 0.56 -4.46 8.55
N MET A 58 0.20 -5.74 8.51
CA MET A 58 -1.09 -6.18 7.98
C MET A 58 -2.22 -5.56 8.82
N LEU A 59 -2.13 -5.67 10.14
CA LEU A 59 -3.13 -5.10 11.05
C LEU A 59 -3.25 -3.57 10.96
N LYS A 60 -2.12 -2.86 10.83
CA LYS A 60 -2.09 -1.39 10.85
C LYS A 60 -2.41 -0.75 9.49
N TYR A 61 -2.01 -1.38 8.40
CA TYR A 61 -1.96 -0.75 7.08
C TYR A 61 -2.66 -1.57 6.00
N GLY A 62 -3.00 -2.84 6.23
CA GLY A 62 -3.43 -3.76 5.18
C GLY A 62 -4.64 -3.26 4.39
N GLU A 63 -5.68 -2.80 5.10
CA GLU A 63 -6.91 -2.26 4.50
C GLU A 63 -6.66 -1.02 3.64
N ASP A 64 -5.84 -0.09 4.11
CA ASP A 64 -5.53 1.12 3.32
C ASP A 64 -4.72 0.77 2.07
N ILE A 65 -3.77 -0.16 2.19
CA ILE A 65 -2.91 -0.57 1.08
C ILE A 65 -3.71 -1.24 -0.02
N ILE A 66 -4.64 -2.16 0.31
CA ILE A 66 -5.47 -2.79 -0.72
C ILE A 66 -6.36 -1.76 -1.42
N LYS A 67 -6.86 -0.76 -0.69
CA LYS A 67 -7.70 0.28 -1.28
C LYS A 67 -6.95 1.09 -2.33
N ILE A 68 -5.66 1.41 -2.10
CA ILE A 68 -4.80 2.10 -3.11
C ILE A 68 -4.83 1.37 -4.46
N PHE A 69 -4.90 0.04 -4.46
CA PHE A 69 -4.97 -0.78 -5.68
C PHE A 69 -6.39 -1.10 -6.15
N GLN A 70 -7.40 -0.84 -5.32
CA GLN A 70 -8.82 -0.96 -5.68
C GLN A 70 -9.38 0.34 -6.29
N VAL A 71 -8.70 1.49 -6.15
CA VAL A 71 -9.14 2.76 -6.77
C VAL A 71 -9.33 2.67 -8.28
N ASP A 72 -8.65 1.74 -8.97
CA ASP A 72 -8.92 1.43 -10.39
C ASP A 72 -10.39 1.06 -10.68
N CYS A 73 -11.16 0.68 -9.66
CA CYS A 73 -12.51 0.17 -9.79
C CYS A 73 -13.60 1.22 -9.51
N ASN A 74 -13.26 2.40 -8.97
CA ASN A 74 -14.21 3.48 -8.72
C ASN A 74 -13.58 4.83 -9.06
N VAL A 75 -13.99 5.36 -10.21
CA VAL A 75 -13.88 6.80 -10.50
C VAL A 75 -14.68 7.53 -9.42
N ASP A 76 -14.15 8.63 -8.92
CA ASP A 76 -14.76 9.53 -7.92
C ASP A 76 -14.55 9.16 -6.44
N SER A 77 -13.38 9.53 -5.90
CA SER A 77 -13.27 10.25 -4.61
C SER A 77 -11.81 10.58 -4.35
N MET A 78 -11.38 11.71 -4.90
CA MET A 78 -10.02 12.22 -4.76
C MET A 78 -9.84 12.99 -3.46
N ASP A 79 -10.28 12.41 -2.32
CA ASP A 79 -10.12 12.97 -0.97
C ASP A 79 -10.01 11.89 0.13
N ALA A 80 -9.81 10.63 -0.20
CA ALA A 80 -9.75 9.56 0.79
C ALA A 80 -8.36 8.94 0.86
N PHE A 81 -7.41 9.57 1.57
CA PHE A 81 -6.44 8.92 2.46
C PHE A 81 -5.71 9.90 3.33
#